data_AF-A0A3B6PTI7-F1
#
_entry.id   AF-A0A3B6PTI7-F1
#
_cell.length_a   1.000
_cell.length_b   1.000
_cell.length_c   1.000
_cell.angle_alpha   90.00
_cell.angle_beta   90.00
_cell.angle_gamma   90.00
#
_symmetry.space_group_name_H-M   'P 1'
#
loop_
_entity.id
_entity.type
_entity.pdbx_description
1 polymer ?
#
loop_
_entity_poly.entity_id
_entity_poly.type
_entity_poly.pdbx_seq_one_letter_code
_entity_poly.pdbx_strand_id
1 'polypeptide(L)'
;MAPSSASTVEITSESVFDSEVVPSSIVEIAPYLRVANEVEASNPRVAYLCRFFAFRMANNLDPTASGRDVHEFKTALLQKLEMETLKQSDTREMWSFYQHYYKTYIMALVNAGDTGDRAQLTKAYQTSAVLFGVLKDADNVSQKIQVDHAILETSNQVEEKKKVYLPDSANQTIMRYPKIQAALHALSDTRGLPWPKDHEKKADADLLEWLQAMFGFQKDNVSNQREHLILLLANMHIRQISKPEQQPELDDHVLDTTMKKLFKNYKRWCKYLGRKTSLWLPTIPQEVQQRKLLYMGLYLLIWGEAANLRFMPECLCYLFHHMAFELYSVLAANVSPVTGENVRPYYGGEEEAFLKKVVTPISRIVETDKTERSGTIKSKHSHQRNYDDLNVFFWSRDCFQLGWPMRADADFFKKRSNLCELCSSSTPQVCVRVCFILATVRSWVQRSRRRWCCSGVGLPELTGH
;
A
#
# COMPACT_ATOMS: atom_id res chain seq x y z
N MET A 1 40.12 42.62 28.96
CA MET A 1 39.33 41.67 29.75
C MET A 1 38.03 42.33 30.13
N ALA A 2 36.95 41.94 29.46
CA ALA A 2 35.56 42.16 29.88
C ALA A 2 34.79 40.96 29.32
N PRO A 3 34.19 40.08 30.14
CA PRO A 3 33.47 38.93 29.64
C PRO A 3 32.07 39.36 29.20
N SER A 4 31.68 38.89 28.02
CA SER A 4 30.35 39.02 27.44
C SER A 4 29.34 38.22 28.27
N SER A 5 28.26 38.87 28.66
CA SER A 5 27.10 38.31 29.34
C SER A 5 26.35 37.35 28.41
N ALA A 6 26.49 36.06 28.65
CA ALA A 6 25.62 35.03 28.10
C ALA A 6 24.29 35.05 28.87
N SER A 7 23.21 35.33 28.17
CA SER A 7 21.84 35.23 28.67
C SER A 7 21.50 33.76 28.92
N THR A 8 21.51 33.34 30.18
CA THR A 8 20.94 32.06 30.60
C THR A 8 19.43 32.15 30.45
N VAL A 9 18.88 31.51 29.42
CA VAL A 9 17.43 31.27 29.32
C VAL A 9 17.11 30.21 30.36
N GLU A 10 16.54 30.62 31.50
CA GLU A 10 15.87 29.70 32.42
C GLU A 10 14.68 29.08 31.67
N ILE A 11 14.86 27.85 31.20
CA ILE A 11 13.77 27.02 30.70
C ILE A 11 12.99 26.56 31.93
N THR A 12 11.84 27.19 32.15
CA THR A 12 10.88 26.77 33.17
C THR A 12 10.47 25.32 32.91
N SER A 13 10.54 24.50 33.97
CA SER A 13 10.38 23.05 34.00
C SER A 13 9.01 22.53 33.53
N GLU A 14 8.05 23.41 33.27
CA GLU A 14 6.72 23.05 32.73
C GLU A 14 6.72 22.89 31.19
N SER A 15 7.64 23.55 30.46
CA SER A 15 7.56 23.69 28.99
C SER A 15 8.18 22.55 28.17
N VAL A 16 8.92 21.63 28.80
CA VAL A 16 9.74 20.63 28.08
C VAL A 16 8.95 19.40 27.63
N PHE A 17 7.71 19.22 28.10
CA PHE A 17 6.94 17.98 27.89
C PHE A 17 5.53 18.19 27.34
N ASP A 18 5.29 19.32 26.70
CA ASP A 18 4.21 19.37 25.71
C ASP A 18 4.50 18.30 24.65
N SER A 19 3.45 17.59 24.22
CA SER A 19 3.56 16.47 23.26
C SER A 19 4.19 16.85 21.90
N GLU A 20 4.58 18.11 21.74
CA GLU A 20 5.21 18.73 20.58
C GLU A 20 6.76 18.75 20.64
N VAL A 21 7.39 18.40 21.77
CA VAL A 21 8.87 18.45 21.95
C VAL A 21 9.53 17.07 22.08
N VAL A 22 8.97 16.05 21.42
CA VAL A 22 9.57 14.70 21.39
C VAL A 22 10.59 14.63 20.23
N PRO A 23 11.85 14.21 20.47
CA PRO A 23 12.83 14.04 19.40
C PRO A 23 12.34 13.10 18.30
N SER A 24 12.64 13.42 17.03
CA SER A 24 12.13 12.70 15.85
C SER A 24 12.49 11.22 15.82
N SER A 25 13.62 10.82 16.42
CA SER A 25 14.06 9.42 16.54
C SER A 25 13.25 8.58 17.53
N ILE A 26 12.50 9.21 18.44
CA ILE A 26 11.67 8.52 19.45
C ILE A 26 10.22 9.03 19.43
N VAL A 27 9.77 9.61 18.31
CA VAL A 27 8.43 10.20 18.15
C VAL A 27 7.29 9.23 18.48
N GLU A 28 7.52 7.92 18.38
CA GLU A 28 6.57 6.85 18.71
C GLU A 28 6.09 6.88 20.17
N ILE A 29 6.83 7.51 21.09
CA ILE A 29 6.41 7.60 22.51
C ILE A 29 5.42 8.74 22.78
N ALA A 30 5.28 9.70 21.85
CA ALA A 30 4.45 10.89 22.04
C ALA A 30 2.98 10.61 22.41
N PRO A 31 2.30 9.61 21.82
CA PRO A 31 0.93 9.27 22.22
C PRO A 31 0.79 8.86 23.69
N TYR A 32 1.79 8.16 24.25
CA TYR A 32 1.80 7.72 25.64
C TYR A 32 1.95 8.90 26.62
N LEU A 33 2.79 9.87 26.27
CA LEU A 33 2.97 11.09 27.06
C LEU A 33 1.74 11.99 27.01
N ARG A 34 1.11 12.10 25.83
CA ARG A 34 -0.16 12.83 25.68
C ARG A 34 -1.25 12.23 26.57
N VAL A 35 -1.46 10.92 26.48
CA VAL A 35 -2.46 10.23 27.31
C VAL A 35 -2.12 10.34 28.79
N ALA A 36 -0.85 10.27 29.17
CA ALA A 36 -0.44 10.48 30.55
C ALA A 36 -0.89 11.86 31.08
N ASN A 37 -0.68 12.92 30.31
CA ASN A 37 -1.11 14.27 30.69
C ASN A 37 -2.65 14.37 30.77
N GLU A 38 -3.38 13.69 29.87
CA GLU A 38 -4.84 13.70 29.87
C GLU A 38 -5.44 12.99 31.10
N VAL A 39 -4.85 11.88 31.52
CA VAL A 39 -5.39 11.06 32.63
C VAL A 39 -4.85 11.48 33.99
N GLU A 40 -3.83 12.33 34.06
CA GLU A 40 -3.15 12.74 35.30
C GLU A 40 -4.11 13.31 36.35
N ALA A 41 -5.04 14.18 35.94
CA ALA A 41 -6.05 14.73 36.84
C ALA A 41 -7.05 13.67 37.35
N SER A 42 -7.28 12.60 36.58
CA SER A 42 -8.25 11.55 36.91
C SER A 42 -7.63 10.41 37.72
N ASN A 43 -6.42 9.98 37.35
CA ASN A 43 -5.65 8.97 38.06
C ASN A 43 -4.14 9.24 37.86
N PRO A 44 -3.48 9.87 38.85
CA PRO A 44 -2.04 10.16 38.80
C PRO A 44 -1.16 8.91 38.65
N ARG A 45 -1.58 7.77 39.22
CA ARG A 45 -0.81 6.52 39.14
C ARG A 45 -0.83 5.92 37.73
N VAL A 46 -1.97 5.99 37.04
CA VAL A 46 -2.07 5.57 35.63
C VAL A 46 -1.26 6.48 34.72
N ALA A 47 -1.26 7.79 34.98
CA ALA A 47 -0.41 8.74 34.26
C ALA A 47 1.08 8.43 34.46
N TYR A 48 1.48 8.12 35.70
CA TYR A 48 2.82 7.65 36.01
C TYR A 48 3.20 6.39 35.21
N LEU A 49 2.33 5.37 35.19
CA LEU A 49 2.57 4.12 34.45
C LEU A 49 2.70 4.35 32.93
N CYS A 50 1.91 5.27 32.36
CA CYS A 50 2.04 5.66 30.95
C CYS A 50 3.39 6.33 30.66
N ARG A 51 3.87 7.21 31.54
CA ARG A 51 5.20 7.85 31.42
C ARG A 51 6.34 6.86 31.60
N PHE A 52 6.20 5.92 32.52
CA PHE A 52 7.16 4.86 32.75
C PHE A 52 7.27 3.93 31.53
N PHE A 53 6.14 3.56 30.92
CA PHE A 53 6.13 2.80 29.68
C PHE A 53 6.78 3.56 28.52
N ALA A 54 6.46 4.85 28.37
CA ALA A 54 7.09 5.72 27.37
C ALA A 54 8.62 5.78 27.54
N PHE A 55 9.11 5.87 28.78
CA PHE A 55 10.54 5.84 29.08
C PHE A 55 11.20 4.51 28.68
N ARG A 56 10.58 3.36 29.02
CA ARG A 56 11.07 2.04 28.60
C ARG A 56 11.10 1.89 27.08
N MET A 57 10.05 2.34 26.40
CA MET A 57 9.97 2.32 24.94
C MET A 57 11.06 3.19 24.30
N ALA A 58 11.31 4.40 24.83
CA ALA A 58 12.40 5.26 24.36
C ALA A 58 13.78 4.60 24.53
N ASN A 59 14.00 3.82 25.60
CA ASN A 59 15.23 3.06 25.81
C ASN A 59 15.40 1.89 24.84
N ASN A 60 14.31 1.23 24.46
CA ASN A 60 14.36 0.18 23.46
C ASN A 60 14.60 0.73 22.05
N LEU A 61 14.05 1.91 21.72
CA LEU A 61 14.19 2.54 20.40
C LEU A 61 15.59 3.12 20.15
N ASP A 62 16.25 3.66 21.18
CA ASP A 62 17.65 4.10 21.10
C ASP A 62 18.46 3.65 22.32
N PRO A 63 18.94 2.39 22.35
CA PRO A 63 19.68 1.85 23.48
C PRO A 63 21.00 2.59 23.75
N THR A 64 21.59 3.20 22.72
CA THR A 64 22.90 3.86 22.77
C THR A 64 22.84 5.35 23.14
N ALA A 65 21.63 5.93 23.21
CA ALA A 65 21.42 7.37 23.38
C ALA A 65 22.29 8.20 22.42
N SER A 66 22.25 7.83 21.13
CA SER A 66 23.20 8.29 20.11
C SER A 66 23.10 9.79 19.78
N GLY A 67 21.98 10.44 20.13
CA GLY A 67 21.76 11.88 20.00
C GLY A 67 21.73 12.61 21.35
N ARG A 68 22.39 13.77 21.43
CA ARG A 68 22.38 14.66 22.62
C ARG A 68 20.94 14.97 23.07
N ASP A 69 20.08 15.33 22.14
CA ASP A 69 18.69 15.72 22.40
C ASP A 69 17.86 14.54 22.98
N VAL A 70 18.12 13.31 22.53
CA VAL A 70 17.48 12.09 23.04
C VAL A 70 17.96 11.79 24.46
N HIS A 71 19.25 11.97 24.72
CA HIS A 71 19.83 11.76 26.05
C HIS A 71 19.28 12.78 27.06
N GLU A 72 19.21 14.06 26.70
CA GLU A 72 18.62 15.12 27.51
C GLU A 72 17.15 14.84 27.80
N PHE A 73 16.37 14.45 26.77
CA PHE A 73 14.96 14.09 26.91
C PHE A 73 14.75 12.90 27.87
N LYS A 74 15.52 11.80 27.69
CA LYS A 74 15.43 10.63 28.55
C LYS A 74 15.80 10.94 30.00
N THR A 75 16.83 11.76 30.20
CA THR A 75 17.29 12.16 31.54
C THR A 75 16.22 13.00 32.24
N ALA A 76 15.61 13.96 31.54
CA ALA A 76 14.55 14.78 32.09
C ALA A 76 13.27 13.96 32.38
N LEU A 77 12.91 13.00 31.50
CA LEU A 77 11.79 12.08 31.74
C LEU A 77 12.05 11.19 32.96
N LEU A 78 13.29 10.70 33.13
CA LEU A 78 13.69 9.89 34.29
C LEU A 78 13.66 10.69 35.60
N GLN A 79 14.11 11.95 35.58
CA GLN A 79 14.05 12.84 36.74
C GLN A 79 12.60 13.05 37.20
N LYS A 80 11.66 13.25 36.27
CA LYS A 80 10.24 13.41 36.61
C LYS A 80 9.56 12.12 37.11
N LEU A 81 10.13 10.95 36.84
CA LEU A 81 9.64 9.66 37.34
C LEU A 81 10.09 9.35 38.79
N GLU A 82 10.87 10.23 39.42
CA GLU A 82 11.35 10.20 40.81
C GLU A 82 10.94 8.95 41.63
N MET A 83 11.85 7.97 41.68
CA MET A 83 11.98 6.87 42.68
C MET A 83 10.73 6.08 43.12
N GLU A 84 9.59 6.17 42.44
CA GLU A 84 8.47 5.27 42.72
C GLU A 84 8.75 3.90 42.10
N THR A 85 8.85 2.86 42.92
CA THR A 85 8.99 1.49 42.41
C THR A 85 7.64 1.00 41.86
N LEU A 86 7.71 0.17 40.81
CA LEU A 86 6.53 -0.58 40.34
C LEU A 86 5.99 -1.43 41.49
N LYS A 87 4.71 -1.27 41.79
CA LYS A 87 3.99 -2.03 42.80
C LYS A 87 3.16 -3.10 42.11
N GLN A 88 3.00 -4.25 42.74
CA GLN A 88 2.12 -5.31 42.23
C GLN A 88 0.64 -4.86 42.12
N SER A 89 0.25 -3.84 42.88
CA SER A 89 -1.07 -3.19 42.79
C SER A 89 -1.27 -2.41 41.49
N ASP A 90 -0.21 -2.01 40.80
CA ASP A 90 -0.27 -1.11 39.64
C ASP A 90 -0.97 -1.76 38.44
N THR A 91 -0.75 -3.05 38.20
CA THR A 91 -1.44 -3.79 37.14
C THR A 91 -2.94 -3.80 37.40
N ARG A 92 -3.36 -4.00 38.65
CA ARG A 92 -4.77 -4.00 39.06
C ARG A 92 -5.40 -2.60 38.96
N GLU A 93 -4.62 -1.58 39.28
CA GLU A 93 -5.07 -0.18 39.19
C GLU A 93 -5.23 0.26 37.73
N MET A 94 -4.24 -0.03 36.88
CA MET A 94 -4.34 0.19 35.43
C MET A 94 -5.53 -0.54 34.82
N TRP A 95 -5.76 -1.79 35.25
CA TRP A 95 -6.90 -2.58 34.80
C TRP A 95 -8.24 -1.97 35.19
N SER A 96 -8.37 -1.57 36.46
CA SER A 96 -9.60 -0.96 36.98
C SER A 96 -9.90 0.36 36.26
N PHE A 97 -8.86 1.15 35.99
CA PHE A 97 -8.98 2.40 35.25
C PHE A 97 -9.37 2.17 33.79
N TYR A 98 -8.74 1.20 33.11
CA TYR A 98 -9.09 0.86 31.72
C TYR A 98 -10.56 0.44 31.59
N GLN A 99 -11.05 -0.41 32.49
CA GLN A 99 -12.46 -0.82 32.50
C GLN A 99 -13.41 0.34 32.74
N HIS A 100 -13.09 1.21 33.69
CA HIS A 100 -13.87 2.41 33.95
C HIS A 100 -13.89 3.33 32.73
N TYR A 101 -12.72 3.58 32.13
CA TYR A 101 -12.59 4.41 30.93
C TYR A 101 -13.42 3.86 29.76
N TYR A 102 -13.35 2.55 29.52
CA TYR A 102 -14.11 1.90 28.46
C TYR A 102 -15.63 2.06 28.64
N LYS A 103 -16.15 1.81 29.85
CA LYS A 103 -17.59 1.96 30.13
C LYS A 103 -18.05 3.41 30.04
N THR A 104 -17.26 4.33 30.59
CA THR A 104 -17.66 5.75 30.70
C THR A 104 -17.54 6.48 29.38
N TYR A 105 -16.47 6.27 28.61
CA TYR A 105 -16.20 7.04 27.41
C TYR A 105 -16.54 6.27 26.13
N ILE A 106 -16.13 5.00 26.00
CA ILE A 106 -16.36 4.26 24.76
C ILE A 106 -17.80 3.76 24.67
N MET A 107 -18.31 3.02 25.66
CA MET A 107 -19.68 2.50 25.60
C MET A 107 -20.72 3.61 25.57
N ALA A 108 -20.55 4.69 26.33
CA ALA A 108 -21.47 5.81 26.33
C ALA A 108 -21.53 6.53 24.97
N LEU A 109 -20.37 6.82 24.35
CA LEU A 109 -20.32 7.46 23.04
C LEU A 109 -20.80 6.55 21.91
N VAL A 110 -20.54 5.24 21.99
CA VAL A 110 -21.07 4.27 21.02
C VAL A 110 -22.60 4.14 21.12
N ASN A 111 -23.14 4.10 22.35
CA ASN A 111 -24.58 4.00 22.57
C ASN A 111 -25.34 5.31 22.22
N ALA A 112 -24.64 6.44 22.15
CA ALA A 112 -25.22 7.72 21.73
C ALA A 112 -25.52 7.79 20.21
N GLY A 113 -24.98 6.87 19.39
CA GLY A 113 -25.27 6.82 17.95
C GLY A 113 -24.89 8.10 17.20
N ASP A 114 -25.74 8.56 16.27
CA ASP A 114 -25.50 9.71 15.38
C ASP A 114 -25.47 11.09 16.07
N THR A 115 -25.82 11.18 17.36
CA THR A 115 -25.71 12.43 18.15
C THR A 115 -24.38 12.58 18.88
N GLY A 116 -23.54 11.54 18.87
CA GLY A 116 -22.23 11.54 19.51
C GLY A 116 -21.19 12.35 18.73
N ASP A 117 -20.40 13.16 19.43
CA ASP A 117 -19.28 13.90 18.85
C ASP A 117 -18.20 12.92 18.33
N ARG A 118 -18.13 12.75 17.01
CA ARG A 118 -17.23 11.80 16.34
C ARG A 118 -15.75 12.09 16.63
N ALA A 119 -15.39 13.35 16.90
CA ALA A 119 -14.03 13.71 17.28
C ALA A 119 -13.70 13.17 18.68
N GLN A 120 -14.66 13.24 19.62
CA GLN A 120 -14.50 12.68 20.96
C GLN A 120 -14.41 11.15 20.94
N LEU A 121 -15.20 10.47 20.10
CA LEU A 121 -15.14 9.02 19.96
C LEU A 121 -13.80 8.55 19.38
N THR A 122 -13.29 9.23 18.36
CA THR A 122 -11.98 8.93 17.76
C THR A 122 -10.86 9.11 18.79
N LYS A 123 -10.92 10.22 19.55
CA LYS A 123 -10.00 10.47 20.66
C LYS A 123 -10.07 9.37 21.72
N ALA A 124 -11.28 8.96 22.13
CA ALA A 124 -11.47 7.91 23.12
C ALA A 124 -10.86 6.56 22.69
N TYR A 125 -10.97 6.20 21.41
CA TYR A 125 -10.32 5.00 20.87
C TYR A 125 -8.80 5.10 20.87
N GLN A 126 -8.24 6.27 20.54
CA GLN A 126 -6.79 6.50 20.59
C GLN A 126 -6.25 6.37 22.01
N THR A 127 -6.90 7.01 22.98
CA THR A 127 -6.55 6.92 24.40
C THR A 127 -6.69 5.48 24.93
N SER A 128 -7.73 4.76 24.54
CA SER A 128 -7.93 3.35 24.93
C SER A 128 -6.84 2.42 24.39
N ALA A 129 -6.41 2.60 23.13
CA ALA A 129 -5.33 1.80 22.55
C ALA A 129 -4.01 1.99 23.32
N VAL A 130 -3.70 3.23 23.70
CA VAL A 130 -2.53 3.57 24.52
C VAL A 130 -2.60 2.91 25.89
N LEU A 131 -3.73 3.06 26.61
CA LEU A 131 -3.93 2.45 27.93
C LEU A 131 -3.81 0.92 27.88
N PHE A 132 -4.35 0.29 26.83
CA PHE A 132 -4.25 -1.16 26.64
C PHE A 132 -2.81 -1.60 26.37
N GLY A 133 -2.04 -0.83 25.58
CA GLY A 133 -0.62 -1.10 25.34
C GLY A 133 0.20 -1.08 26.63
N VAL A 134 -0.04 -0.09 27.50
CA VAL A 134 0.60 0.01 28.82
C VAL A 134 0.19 -1.16 29.73
N LEU A 135 -1.10 -1.52 29.74
CA LEU A 135 -1.60 -2.66 30.51
C LEU A 135 -0.94 -3.99 30.09
N LYS A 136 -0.81 -4.23 28.78
CA LYS A 136 -0.18 -5.46 28.25
C LYS A 136 1.29 -5.59 28.65
N ASP A 137 2.03 -4.48 28.65
CA ASP A 137 3.42 -4.49 29.11
C ASP A 137 3.53 -4.66 30.63
N ALA A 138 2.64 -4.03 31.40
CA ALA A 138 2.58 -4.22 32.85
C ALA A 138 2.25 -5.67 33.24
N ASP A 139 1.43 -6.37 32.45
CA ASP A 139 1.08 -7.78 32.66
C ASP A 139 2.24 -8.73 32.34
N ASN A 140 2.96 -8.48 31.23
CA ASN A 140 4.18 -9.22 30.87
C ASN A 140 5.26 -9.16 31.97
N VAL A 141 5.30 -8.07 32.75
CA VAL A 141 6.25 -7.88 33.86
C VAL A 141 5.76 -8.56 35.15
N SER A 142 4.46 -8.74 35.35
CA SER A 142 3.88 -9.21 36.63
C SER A 142 3.73 -10.73 36.73
N GLN A 143 3.82 -11.48 35.61
CA GLN A 143 3.79 -12.96 35.49
C GLN A 143 2.66 -13.73 36.23
N LYS A 144 1.68 -13.05 36.83
CA LYS A 144 0.52 -13.66 37.48
C LYS A 144 -0.65 -12.68 37.48
N ILE A 145 -1.41 -12.66 36.39
CA ILE A 145 -2.86 -12.49 36.33
C ILE A 145 -3.26 -13.06 34.96
N GLN A 146 -4.17 -14.05 34.92
CA GLN A 146 -4.76 -14.46 33.65
C GLN A 146 -5.51 -13.24 33.09
N VAL A 147 -5.10 -12.74 31.93
CA VAL A 147 -5.91 -11.79 31.15
C VAL A 147 -7.25 -12.47 30.89
N ASP A 148 -8.28 -12.08 31.65
CA ASP A 148 -9.64 -12.57 31.52
C ASP A 148 -10.05 -12.56 30.04
N HIS A 149 -10.63 -13.66 29.56
CA HIS A 149 -11.07 -13.85 28.18
C HIS A 149 -11.99 -12.71 27.69
N ALA A 150 -12.74 -12.08 28.61
CA ALA A 150 -13.57 -10.91 28.36
C ALA A 150 -12.78 -9.67 27.91
N ILE A 151 -11.48 -9.57 28.19
CA ILE A 151 -10.61 -8.43 27.88
C ILE A 151 -10.09 -8.51 26.44
N LEU A 152 -9.66 -9.70 26.00
CA LEU A 152 -9.37 -9.98 24.59
C LEU A 152 -10.62 -9.73 23.75
N GLU A 153 -11.78 -10.16 24.24
CA GLU A 153 -13.05 -9.92 23.59
C GLU A 153 -13.42 -8.43 23.55
N THR A 154 -13.19 -7.67 24.63
CA THR A 154 -13.47 -6.22 24.65
C THR A 154 -12.49 -5.43 23.78
N SER A 155 -11.20 -5.80 23.75
CA SER A 155 -10.19 -5.16 22.89
C SER A 155 -10.41 -5.54 21.42
N ASN A 156 -10.75 -6.80 21.13
CA ASN A 156 -11.18 -7.23 19.80
C ASN A 156 -12.46 -6.50 19.39
N GLN A 157 -13.44 -6.32 20.29
CA GLN A 157 -14.63 -5.50 20.03
C GLN A 157 -14.28 -4.03 19.81
N VAL A 158 -13.25 -3.49 20.48
CA VAL A 158 -12.74 -2.13 20.21
C VAL A 158 -12.05 -2.07 18.87
N GLU A 159 -11.25 -3.06 18.47
CA GLU A 159 -10.61 -3.11 17.15
C GLU A 159 -11.61 -3.38 16.03
N GLU A 160 -12.62 -4.22 16.26
CA GLU A 160 -13.73 -4.48 15.34
C GLU A 160 -14.65 -3.27 15.24
N LYS A 161 -15.05 -2.65 16.36
CA LYS A 161 -15.81 -1.39 16.31
C LYS A 161 -14.97 -0.25 15.76
N LYS A 162 -13.65 -0.22 16.00
CA LYS A 162 -12.73 0.69 15.32
C LYS A 162 -12.64 0.35 13.83
N LYS A 163 -12.80 -0.89 13.37
CA LYS A 163 -12.96 -1.20 11.93
C LYS A 163 -14.33 -0.77 11.38
N VAL A 164 -15.38 -0.81 12.20
CA VAL A 164 -16.74 -0.28 11.88
C VAL A 164 -16.80 1.26 11.91
N TYR A 165 -15.91 1.94 12.66
CA TYR A 165 -15.91 3.40 12.86
C TYR A 165 -14.66 4.16 12.38
N LEU A 166 -13.52 3.51 12.11
CA LEU A 166 -12.61 3.90 11.03
C LEU A 166 -13.47 3.87 9.78
N PRO A 167 -13.36 4.86 8.89
CA PRO A 167 -14.36 5.04 7.85
C PRO A 167 -14.39 3.81 6.95
N ASP A 168 -15.30 2.90 7.25
CA ASP A 168 -16.03 2.17 6.24
C ASP A 168 -16.44 3.24 5.25
N SER A 169 -15.86 3.10 4.06
CA SER A 169 -15.98 4.01 2.94
C SER A 169 -17.42 4.55 2.84
N ALA A 170 -18.44 3.75 3.17
CA ALA A 170 -19.86 4.12 3.16
C ALA A 170 -20.26 5.42 3.91
N ASN A 171 -19.55 5.86 4.95
CA ASN A 171 -20.00 6.96 5.83
C ASN A 171 -19.28 8.31 5.64
N GLN A 172 -18.40 8.44 4.66
CA GLN A 172 -17.86 9.75 4.28
C GLN A 172 -18.95 10.57 3.57
N THR A 173 -19.08 11.87 3.85
CA THR A 173 -20.01 12.78 3.16
C THR A 173 -19.87 12.71 1.63
N ILE A 174 -18.66 12.40 1.16
CA ILE A 174 -18.32 12.17 -0.25
C ILE A 174 -19.06 10.96 -0.82
N MET A 175 -19.28 9.91 -0.03
CA MET A 175 -19.88 8.65 -0.51
C MET A 175 -21.40 8.74 -0.65
N ARG A 176 -21.99 9.86 -0.25
CA ARG A 176 -23.39 10.24 -0.57
C ARG A 176 -23.54 10.85 -1.96
N TYR A 177 -22.45 11.17 -2.67
CA TYR A 177 -22.56 11.68 -4.03
C TYR A 177 -23.11 10.60 -4.97
N PRO A 178 -24.19 10.87 -5.74
CA PRO A 178 -24.83 9.88 -6.59
C PRO A 178 -23.89 9.19 -7.58
N LYS A 179 -22.84 9.89 -8.03
CA LYS A 179 -21.87 9.35 -9.00
C LYS A 179 -20.86 8.40 -8.38
N ILE A 180 -20.56 8.61 -7.10
CA ILE A 180 -19.74 7.70 -6.31
C ILE A 180 -20.55 6.44 -5.99
N GLN A 181 -21.83 6.60 -5.63
CA GLN A 181 -22.75 5.48 -5.44
C GLN A 181 -22.96 4.65 -6.71
N ALA A 182 -23.11 5.31 -7.87
CA ALA A 182 -23.21 4.61 -9.16
C ALA A 182 -21.97 3.75 -9.47
N ALA A 183 -20.76 4.30 -9.22
CA ALA A 183 -19.51 3.56 -9.42
C ALA A 183 -19.37 2.39 -8.43
N LEU A 184 -19.74 2.58 -7.15
CA LEU A 184 -19.77 1.52 -6.13
C LEU A 184 -20.71 0.40 -6.51
N HIS A 185 -21.95 0.73 -6.87
CA HIS A 185 -22.96 -0.24 -7.28
C HIS A 185 -22.47 -1.07 -8.48
N ALA A 186 -21.82 -0.43 -9.46
CA ALA A 186 -21.24 -1.12 -10.61
C ALA A 186 -20.08 -2.07 -10.22
N LEU A 187 -19.26 -1.71 -9.22
CA LEU A 187 -18.20 -2.57 -8.69
C LEU A 187 -18.72 -3.70 -7.80
N SER A 188 -19.92 -3.58 -7.23
CA SER A 188 -20.55 -4.63 -6.43
C SER A 188 -21.15 -5.76 -7.29
N ASP A 189 -21.21 -5.60 -8.62
CA ASP A 189 -21.74 -6.64 -9.51
C ASP A 189 -20.78 -7.84 -9.61
N THR A 190 -20.86 -8.75 -8.64
CA THR A 190 -20.06 -9.99 -8.60
C THR A 190 -20.80 -11.21 -9.15
N ARG A 191 -21.89 -11.00 -9.89
CA ARG A 191 -22.71 -12.09 -10.45
C ARG A 191 -21.88 -12.91 -11.45
N GLY A 192 -22.02 -14.24 -11.38
CA GLY A 192 -21.35 -15.16 -12.30
C GLY A 192 -19.84 -15.33 -12.11
N LEU A 193 -19.22 -14.66 -11.14
CA LEU A 193 -17.78 -14.79 -10.90
C LEU A 193 -17.45 -16.12 -10.20
N PRO A 194 -16.44 -16.88 -10.68
CA PRO A 194 -16.00 -18.11 -10.04
C PRO A 194 -15.12 -17.77 -8.82
N TRP A 195 -15.66 -17.88 -7.61
CA TRP A 195 -14.90 -17.67 -6.38
C TRP A 195 -14.08 -18.92 -6.02
N PRO A 196 -12.88 -18.77 -5.42
CA PRO A 196 -12.13 -19.90 -4.87
C PRO A 196 -12.93 -20.61 -3.76
N LYS A 197 -12.86 -21.94 -3.69
CA LYS A 197 -13.62 -22.76 -2.71
C LYS A 197 -13.33 -22.39 -1.26
N ASP A 198 -12.09 -22.00 -0.98
CA ASP A 198 -11.61 -21.69 0.37
C ASP A 198 -11.78 -20.20 0.73
N HIS A 199 -12.47 -19.42 -0.12
CA HIS A 199 -12.66 -17.99 0.10
C HIS A 199 -14.02 -17.70 0.75
N GLU A 200 -13.99 -17.18 1.98
CA GLU A 200 -15.19 -16.66 2.64
C GLU A 200 -15.63 -15.36 1.97
N LYS A 201 -16.60 -15.46 1.05
CA LYS A 201 -17.19 -14.31 0.39
C LYS A 201 -17.95 -13.46 1.42
N LYS A 202 -17.52 -12.22 1.61
CA LYS A 202 -18.25 -11.24 2.43
C LYS A 202 -19.50 -10.74 1.72
N ALA A 203 -20.45 -10.24 2.50
CA ALA A 203 -21.71 -9.70 2.00
C ALA A 203 -21.52 -8.48 1.08
N ASP A 204 -20.47 -7.69 1.32
CA ASP A 204 -20.07 -6.49 0.60
C ASP A 204 -18.97 -6.74 -0.44
N ALA A 205 -18.67 -8.00 -0.77
CA ALA A 205 -17.61 -8.35 -1.68
C ALA A 205 -17.82 -7.77 -3.08
N ASP A 206 -16.75 -7.21 -3.65
CA ASP A 206 -16.77 -6.48 -4.92
C ASP A 206 -15.82 -7.09 -5.97
N LEU A 207 -15.82 -6.52 -7.17
CA LEU A 207 -14.98 -6.97 -8.27
C LEU A 207 -13.48 -6.97 -7.93
N LEU A 208 -13.01 -6.05 -7.09
CA LEU A 208 -11.59 -5.95 -6.74
C LEU A 208 -11.20 -6.96 -5.66
N GLU A 209 -12.09 -7.27 -4.72
CA GLU A 209 -11.88 -8.38 -3.78
C GLU A 209 -11.82 -9.73 -4.52
N TRP A 210 -12.63 -9.89 -5.58
CA TRP A 210 -12.51 -11.06 -6.45
C TRP A 210 -11.15 -11.11 -7.17
N LEU A 211 -10.68 -9.99 -7.74
CA LEU A 211 -9.35 -9.92 -8.36
C LEU A 211 -8.23 -10.21 -7.35
N GLN A 212 -8.38 -9.76 -6.10
CA GLN A 212 -7.47 -10.08 -5.01
C GLN A 212 -7.42 -11.59 -4.76
N ALA A 213 -8.57 -12.23 -4.60
CA ALA A 213 -8.66 -13.67 -4.33
C ALA A 213 -8.08 -14.51 -5.48
N MET A 214 -8.26 -14.07 -6.73
CA MET A 214 -7.79 -14.80 -7.90
C MET A 214 -6.29 -14.63 -8.16
N PHE A 215 -5.76 -13.41 -8.06
CA PHE A 215 -4.39 -13.09 -8.47
C PHE A 215 -3.41 -12.89 -7.30
N GLY A 216 -3.90 -12.87 -6.06
CA GLY A 216 -3.07 -12.73 -4.87
C GLY A 216 -2.46 -11.33 -4.75
N PHE A 217 -3.25 -10.28 -4.95
CA PHE A 217 -2.82 -8.90 -4.70
C PHE A 217 -2.80 -8.58 -3.19
N GLN A 218 -1.99 -7.61 -2.78
CA GLN A 218 -1.93 -7.13 -1.39
C GLN A 218 -3.23 -6.41 -1.01
N LYS A 219 -3.72 -6.66 0.21
CA LYS A 219 -5.00 -6.12 0.70
C LYS A 219 -5.05 -4.59 0.70
N ASP A 220 -3.96 -3.94 1.11
CA ASP A 220 -3.88 -2.48 1.15
C ASP A 220 -3.86 -1.89 -0.26
N ASN A 221 -3.14 -2.54 -1.19
CA ASN A 221 -3.16 -2.14 -2.60
C ASN A 221 -4.58 -2.22 -3.18
N VAL A 222 -5.29 -3.31 -2.91
CA VAL A 222 -6.68 -3.50 -3.35
C VAL A 222 -7.59 -2.40 -2.82
N SER A 223 -7.47 -2.08 -1.54
CA SER A 223 -8.27 -1.02 -0.91
C SER A 223 -7.98 0.35 -1.51
N ASN A 224 -6.70 0.68 -1.72
CA ASN A 224 -6.27 1.94 -2.34
C ASN A 224 -6.72 2.06 -3.80
N GLN A 225 -6.56 1.00 -4.60
CA GLN A 225 -6.96 1.03 -6.01
C GLN A 225 -8.48 1.00 -6.21
N ARG A 226 -9.23 0.42 -5.26
CA ARG A 226 -10.70 0.50 -5.23
C ARG A 226 -11.16 1.95 -5.13
N GLU A 227 -10.69 2.66 -4.11
CA GLU A 227 -11.03 4.07 -3.92
C GLU A 227 -10.61 4.91 -5.14
N HIS A 228 -9.40 4.69 -5.65
CA HIS A 228 -8.91 5.39 -6.83
C HIS A 228 -9.79 5.14 -8.07
N LEU A 229 -10.23 3.91 -8.32
CA LEU A 229 -11.10 3.59 -9.45
C LEU A 229 -12.48 4.25 -9.31
N ILE A 230 -13.07 4.20 -8.11
CA ILE A 230 -14.36 4.85 -7.82
C ILE A 230 -14.27 6.36 -8.10
N LEU A 231 -13.24 7.02 -7.59
CA LEU A 231 -13.03 8.45 -7.79
C LEU A 231 -12.75 8.79 -9.25
N LEU A 232 -11.97 7.96 -9.96
CA LEU A 232 -11.70 8.15 -11.38
C LEU A 232 -13.01 8.11 -12.20
N LEU A 233 -13.86 7.11 -11.94
CA LEU A 233 -15.13 6.95 -12.63
C LEU A 233 -16.10 8.09 -12.29
N ALA A 234 -16.25 8.43 -11.01
CA ALA A 234 -17.10 9.53 -10.58
C ALA A 234 -16.67 10.87 -11.19
N ASN A 235 -15.36 11.16 -11.19
CA ASN A 235 -14.82 12.38 -11.80
C ASN A 235 -15.05 12.44 -13.31
N MET A 236 -14.88 11.32 -14.00
CA MET A 236 -15.16 11.22 -15.43
C MET A 236 -16.64 11.44 -15.73
N HIS A 237 -17.52 10.88 -14.90
CA HIS A 237 -18.97 11.02 -15.01
C HIS A 237 -19.42 12.48 -14.82
N ILE A 238 -18.88 13.18 -13.82
CA ILE A 238 -19.14 14.60 -13.57
C ILE A 238 -18.73 15.48 -14.76
N ARG A 239 -17.60 15.16 -15.40
CA ARG A 239 -17.07 15.97 -16.53
C ARG A 239 -17.82 15.77 -17.84
N GLN A 240 -18.50 14.63 -18.03
CA GLN A 240 -19.09 14.26 -19.31
C GLN A 240 -20.59 14.48 -19.40
N ILE A 241 -21.30 14.56 -18.26
CA ILE A 241 -22.77 14.60 -18.24
C ILE A 241 -23.24 15.98 -17.78
N SER A 242 -23.93 16.69 -18.69
CA SER A 242 -24.41 18.05 -18.49
C SER A 242 -25.64 18.16 -17.55
N LYS A 243 -26.27 17.03 -17.17
CA LYS A 243 -27.42 16.98 -16.24
C LYS A 243 -27.17 15.93 -15.14
N PRO A 244 -26.57 16.33 -14.00
CA PRO A 244 -26.08 15.39 -12.99
C PRO A 244 -27.16 14.58 -12.25
N GLU A 245 -28.38 15.12 -12.13
CA GLU A 245 -29.40 14.66 -11.17
C GLU A 245 -30.27 13.47 -11.62
N GLN A 246 -30.24 13.07 -12.90
CA GLN A 246 -31.24 12.12 -13.44
C GLN A 246 -30.74 10.69 -13.71
N GLN A 247 -29.50 10.35 -13.39
CA GLN A 247 -28.96 9.02 -13.69
C GLN A 247 -28.40 8.33 -12.43
N PRO A 248 -29.11 7.29 -11.92
CA PRO A 248 -28.68 6.50 -10.77
C PRO A 248 -27.62 5.43 -11.14
N GLU A 249 -27.42 5.14 -12.42
CA GLU A 249 -26.47 4.13 -12.91
C GLU A 249 -25.23 4.74 -13.57
N LEU A 250 -24.16 3.96 -13.63
CA LEU A 250 -22.90 4.32 -14.28
C LEU A 250 -23.06 4.23 -15.80
N ASP A 251 -22.87 5.36 -16.49
CA ASP A 251 -23.00 5.42 -17.95
C ASP A 251 -21.88 4.64 -18.67
N ASP A 252 -22.27 3.76 -19.60
CA ASP A 252 -21.35 2.97 -20.44
C ASP A 252 -20.39 3.84 -21.26
N HIS A 253 -20.80 5.05 -21.67
CA HIS A 253 -19.95 6.00 -22.39
C HIS A 253 -18.76 6.47 -21.53
N VAL A 254 -19.00 6.65 -20.24
CA VAL A 254 -17.97 7.04 -19.26
C VAL A 254 -16.95 5.92 -19.11
N LEU A 255 -17.41 4.67 -19.05
CA LEU A 255 -16.55 3.49 -19.04
C LEU A 255 -15.72 3.37 -20.32
N ASP A 256 -16.34 3.51 -21.48
CA ASP A 256 -15.64 3.44 -22.77
C ASP A 256 -14.57 4.52 -22.91
N THR A 257 -14.88 5.75 -22.49
CA THR A 257 -13.91 6.84 -22.50
C THR A 257 -12.76 6.56 -21.54
N THR A 258 -13.07 6.09 -20.33
CA THR A 258 -12.07 5.79 -19.30
C THR A 258 -11.15 4.67 -19.76
N MET A 259 -11.69 3.56 -20.25
CA MET A 259 -10.92 2.46 -20.84
C MET A 259 -10.07 2.91 -22.03
N LYS A 260 -10.61 3.74 -22.92
CA LYS A 260 -9.87 4.25 -24.08
C LYS A 260 -8.65 5.06 -23.64
N LYS A 261 -8.78 5.85 -22.56
CA LYS A 261 -7.66 6.60 -21.98
C LYS A 261 -6.67 5.66 -21.28
N LEU A 262 -7.15 4.81 -20.37
CA LEU A 262 -6.32 3.92 -19.55
C LEU A 262 -5.48 2.95 -20.41
N PHE A 263 -6.12 2.31 -21.40
CA PHE A 263 -5.48 1.29 -22.24
C PHE A 263 -4.83 1.85 -23.51
N LYS A 264 -4.72 3.18 -23.66
CA LYS A 264 -4.14 3.80 -24.86
C LYS A 264 -2.72 3.30 -25.13
N ASN A 265 -1.89 3.21 -24.09
CA ASN A 265 -0.50 2.76 -24.21
C ASN A 265 -0.43 1.26 -24.51
N TYR A 266 -1.20 0.45 -23.77
CA TYR A 266 -1.30 -0.99 -24.01
C TYR A 266 -1.73 -1.34 -25.45
N LYS A 267 -2.78 -0.68 -25.96
CA LYS A 267 -3.25 -0.88 -27.34
C LYS A 267 -2.19 -0.51 -28.38
N ARG A 268 -1.42 0.56 -28.14
CA ARG A 268 -0.30 0.95 -28.99
C ARG A 268 0.84 -0.06 -28.96
N TRP A 269 1.19 -0.56 -27.77
CA TRP A 269 2.20 -1.60 -27.57
C TRP A 269 1.82 -2.90 -28.29
N CYS A 270 0.57 -3.37 -28.14
CA CYS A 270 0.06 -4.54 -28.86
C CYS A 270 0.14 -4.36 -30.39
N LYS A 271 -0.32 -3.21 -30.90
CA LYS A 271 -0.23 -2.88 -32.33
C LYS A 271 1.21 -2.88 -32.83
N TYR A 272 2.14 -2.29 -32.06
CA TYR A 272 3.55 -2.24 -32.40
C TYR A 272 4.16 -3.65 -32.51
N LEU A 273 3.86 -4.54 -31.55
CA LEU A 273 4.34 -5.91 -31.58
C LEU A 273 3.57 -6.82 -32.57
N GLY A 274 2.50 -6.33 -33.19
CA GLY A 274 1.63 -7.12 -34.07
C GLY A 274 0.82 -8.17 -33.33
N ARG A 275 0.43 -7.91 -32.08
CA ARG A 275 -0.42 -8.77 -31.25
C ARG A 275 -1.83 -8.23 -31.16
N LYS A 276 -2.81 -9.14 -31.09
CA LYS A 276 -4.18 -8.81 -30.71
C LYS A 276 -4.22 -8.42 -29.23
N THR A 277 -5.15 -7.56 -28.84
CA THR A 277 -5.33 -7.18 -27.44
C THR A 277 -5.99 -8.31 -26.65
N SER A 278 -5.61 -8.49 -25.39
CA SER A 278 -6.26 -9.42 -24.45
C SER A 278 -7.52 -8.85 -23.79
N LEU A 279 -8.02 -7.72 -24.30
CA LEU A 279 -9.26 -7.07 -23.84
C LEU A 279 -10.47 -7.67 -24.55
N TRP A 280 -10.85 -8.88 -24.16
CA TRP A 280 -11.98 -9.61 -24.75
C TRP A 280 -13.27 -9.23 -24.02
N LEU A 281 -14.22 -8.65 -24.75
CA LEU A 281 -15.52 -8.28 -24.20
C LEU A 281 -16.58 -9.33 -24.60
N PRO A 282 -17.50 -9.68 -23.69
CA PRO A 282 -18.60 -10.59 -24.00
C PRO A 282 -19.58 -9.95 -24.98
N THR A 283 -20.37 -10.78 -25.65
CA THR A 283 -21.44 -10.30 -26.54
C THR A 283 -22.68 -9.84 -25.75
N ILE A 284 -22.86 -10.33 -24.52
CA ILE A 284 -23.99 -10.02 -23.65
C ILE A 284 -23.78 -8.63 -23.02
N PRO A 285 -24.63 -7.62 -23.31
CA PRO A 285 -24.42 -6.24 -22.85
C PRO A 285 -24.29 -6.11 -21.33
N GLN A 286 -25.07 -6.90 -20.58
CA GLN A 286 -25.07 -6.88 -19.11
C GLN A 286 -23.72 -7.29 -18.52
N GLU A 287 -22.95 -8.15 -19.18
CA GLU A 287 -21.63 -8.58 -18.71
C GLU A 287 -20.50 -7.67 -19.22
N VAL A 288 -20.75 -6.86 -20.24
CA VAL A 288 -19.74 -5.97 -20.82
C VAL A 288 -19.25 -4.99 -19.77
N GLN A 289 -20.16 -4.35 -19.04
CA GLN A 289 -19.82 -3.38 -17.99
C GLN A 289 -18.92 -4.01 -16.92
N GLN A 290 -19.32 -5.16 -16.37
CA GLN A 290 -18.53 -5.93 -15.41
C GLN A 290 -17.13 -6.26 -15.95
N ARG A 291 -17.04 -6.69 -17.22
CA ARG A 291 -15.77 -7.02 -17.87
C ARG A 291 -14.84 -5.81 -18.00
N LYS A 292 -15.39 -4.66 -18.39
CA LYS A 292 -14.65 -3.40 -18.52
C LYS A 292 -14.05 -3.00 -17.17
N LEU A 293 -14.84 -3.08 -16.10
CA LEU A 293 -14.42 -2.79 -14.73
C LEU A 293 -13.33 -3.75 -14.25
N LEU A 294 -13.48 -5.05 -14.48
CA LEU A 294 -12.47 -6.06 -14.14
C LEU A 294 -11.12 -5.78 -14.83
N TYR A 295 -11.12 -5.43 -16.13
CA TYR A 295 -9.87 -5.08 -16.81
C TYR A 295 -9.24 -3.80 -16.25
N MET A 296 -10.03 -2.77 -15.96
CA MET A 296 -9.51 -1.53 -15.37
C MET A 296 -8.95 -1.77 -13.97
N GLY A 297 -9.70 -2.49 -13.12
CA GLY A 297 -9.26 -2.90 -11.78
C GLY A 297 -7.96 -3.71 -11.85
N LEU A 298 -7.89 -4.72 -12.72
CA LEU A 298 -6.68 -5.53 -12.88
C LEU A 298 -5.47 -4.68 -13.28
N TYR A 299 -5.63 -3.76 -14.23
CA TYR A 299 -4.54 -2.86 -14.64
C TYR A 299 -4.08 -1.96 -13.50
N LEU A 300 -5.01 -1.38 -12.74
CA LEU A 300 -4.70 -0.53 -11.59
C LEU A 300 -4.02 -1.30 -10.46
N LEU A 301 -4.44 -2.54 -10.19
CA LEU A 301 -3.81 -3.42 -9.19
C LEU A 301 -2.38 -3.77 -9.58
N ILE A 302 -2.15 -4.17 -10.85
CA ILE A 302 -0.80 -4.38 -11.40
C ILE A 302 0.04 -3.12 -11.23
N TRP A 303 -0.51 -1.96 -11.58
CA TRP A 303 0.19 -0.67 -11.42
C TRP A 303 0.47 -0.34 -9.96
N GLY A 304 -0.44 -0.65 -9.04
CA GLY A 304 -0.33 -0.41 -7.61
C GLY A 304 0.73 -1.26 -6.91
N GLU A 305 0.99 -2.48 -7.39
CA GLU A 305 2.03 -3.38 -6.85
C GLU A 305 3.32 -3.40 -7.66
N ALA A 306 3.37 -2.79 -8.84
CA ALA A 306 4.55 -2.77 -9.70
C ALA A 306 5.82 -2.14 -9.06
N ALA A 307 5.69 -1.42 -7.93
CA ALA A 307 6.81 -0.77 -7.24
C ALA A 307 7.70 0.05 -8.20
N ASN A 308 8.96 -0.36 -8.37
CA ASN A 308 9.93 0.26 -9.27
C ASN A 308 9.77 -0.14 -10.75
N LEU A 309 9.04 -1.21 -11.05
CA LEU A 309 8.77 -1.64 -12.43
C LEU A 309 7.91 -0.62 -13.20
N ARG A 310 7.33 0.36 -12.49
CA ARG A 310 6.63 1.51 -13.06
C ARG A 310 7.43 2.32 -14.06
N PHE A 311 8.75 2.29 -13.92
CA PHE A 311 9.67 2.93 -14.87
C PHE A 311 9.87 2.12 -16.16
N MET A 312 9.19 0.98 -16.31
CA MET A 312 9.24 0.11 -17.49
C MET A 312 7.81 -0.11 -18.05
N PRO A 313 7.23 0.89 -18.74
CA PRO A 313 5.84 0.84 -19.20
C PRO A 313 5.55 -0.32 -20.17
N GLU A 314 6.52 -0.77 -20.95
CA GLU A 314 6.34 -1.92 -21.85
C GLU A 314 6.40 -3.26 -21.10
N CYS A 315 7.20 -3.35 -20.03
CA CYS A 315 7.12 -4.46 -19.07
C CYS A 315 5.71 -4.58 -18.48
N LEU A 316 5.11 -3.45 -18.08
CA LEU A 316 3.74 -3.47 -17.57
C LEU A 316 2.70 -3.85 -18.61
N CYS A 317 2.89 -3.44 -19.87
CA CYS A 317 2.04 -3.90 -20.96
C CYS A 317 2.14 -5.42 -21.14
N TYR A 318 3.33 -6.00 -21.00
CA TYR A 318 3.54 -7.45 -21.02
C TYR A 318 2.82 -8.17 -19.87
N LEU A 319 3.01 -7.69 -18.62
CA LEU A 319 2.34 -8.27 -17.44
C LEU A 319 0.81 -8.22 -17.60
N PHE A 320 0.28 -7.05 -17.95
CA PHE A 320 -1.15 -6.88 -18.20
C PHE A 320 -1.65 -7.76 -19.34
N HIS A 321 -0.89 -7.92 -20.43
CA HIS A 321 -1.29 -8.73 -21.57
C HIS A 321 -1.60 -10.18 -21.17
N HIS A 322 -0.73 -10.78 -20.35
CA HIS A 322 -0.88 -12.16 -19.90
C HIS A 322 -1.95 -12.29 -18.82
N MET A 323 -1.95 -11.43 -17.81
CA MET A 323 -2.97 -11.49 -16.75
C MET A 323 -4.39 -11.21 -17.26
N ALA A 324 -4.55 -10.31 -18.24
CA ALA A 324 -5.84 -10.07 -18.88
C ALA A 324 -6.32 -11.28 -19.71
N PHE A 325 -5.38 -12.05 -20.28
CA PHE A 325 -5.71 -13.31 -20.97
C PHE A 325 -6.11 -14.41 -19.97
N GLU A 326 -5.43 -14.51 -18.83
CA GLU A 326 -5.84 -15.41 -17.74
C GLU A 326 -7.21 -15.04 -17.19
N LEU A 327 -7.46 -13.75 -16.94
CA LEU A 327 -8.77 -13.25 -16.52
C LEU A 327 -9.87 -13.68 -17.50
N TYR A 328 -9.63 -13.53 -18.80
CA TYR A 328 -10.57 -14.02 -19.80
C TYR A 328 -10.77 -15.54 -19.71
N SER A 329 -9.68 -16.31 -19.55
CA SER A 329 -9.73 -17.77 -19.49
C SER A 329 -10.49 -18.28 -18.27
N VAL A 330 -10.26 -17.67 -17.11
CA VAL A 330 -10.96 -17.95 -15.84
C VAL A 330 -12.47 -17.71 -15.98
N LEU A 331 -12.85 -16.62 -16.65
CA LEU A 331 -14.25 -16.25 -16.79
C LEU A 331 -14.96 -17.00 -17.94
N ALA A 332 -14.23 -17.54 -18.91
CA ALA A 332 -14.78 -18.32 -20.02
C ALA A 332 -14.87 -19.82 -19.70
N ALA A 333 -13.89 -20.35 -18.96
CA ALA A 333 -13.81 -21.75 -18.58
C ALA A 333 -13.89 -21.86 -17.05
N ASN A 334 -15.13 -21.80 -16.52
CA ASN A 334 -15.37 -21.91 -15.08
C ASN A 334 -14.82 -23.22 -14.49
N VAL A 335 -14.67 -24.28 -15.30
CA VAL A 335 -14.16 -25.59 -14.88
C VAL A 335 -13.22 -26.14 -15.96
N SER A 336 -12.04 -26.60 -15.56
CA SER A 336 -11.11 -27.31 -16.43
C SER A 336 -11.72 -28.66 -16.84
N PRO A 337 -11.88 -28.95 -18.14
CA PRO A 337 -12.45 -30.22 -18.60
C PRO A 337 -11.55 -31.42 -18.26
N VAL A 338 -10.28 -31.19 -17.91
CA VAL A 338 -9.28 -32.22 -17.60
C VAL A 338 -9.25 -32.53 -16.10
N THR A 339 -9.40 -31.51 -15.24
CA THR A 339 -9.23 -31.66 -13.78
C THR A 339 -10.53 -31.57 -13.00
N GLY A 340 -11.61 -31.06 -13.59
CA GLY A 340 -12.88 -30.83 -12.89
C GLY A 340 -12.83 -29.69 -11.86
N GLU A 341 -11.72 -28.96 -11.79
CA GLU A 341 -11.50 -27.83 -10.88
C GLU A 341 -11.66 -26.48 -11.59
N ASN A 342 -11.95 -25.43 -10.81
CA ASN A 342 -12.01 -24.07 -11.32
C ASN A 342 -10.65 -23.67 -11.90
N VAL A 343 -10.64 -23.08 -13.10
CA VAL A 343 -9.41 -22.55 -13.71
C VAL A 343 -8.85 -21.45 -12.80
N ARG A 344 -7.62 -21.63 -12.34
CA ARG A 344 -6.90 -20.65 -11.52
C ARG A 344 -5.80 -19.96 -12.35
N PRO A 345 -5.51 -18.68 -12.11
CA PRO A 345 -4.33 -18.04 -12.69
C PRO A 345 -3.06 -18.78 -12.29
N TYR A 346 -2.06 -18.82 -13.17
CA TYR A 346 -0.79 -19.54 -12.98
C TYR A 346 -0.05 -19.12 -11.72
N TYR A 347 -0.06 -17.82 -11.44
CA TYR A 347 0.57 -17.25 -10.23
C TYR A 347 -0.44 -17.03 -9.09
N GLY A 348 -1.72 -17.29 -9.32
CA GLY A 348 -2.81 -16.96 -8.40
C GLY A 348 -3.02 -17.96 -7.27
N GLY A 349 -3.97 -17.65 -6.39
CA GLY A 349 -4.45 -18.56 -5.34
C GLY A 349 -3.68 -18.53 -4.00
N GLU A 350 -2.56 -17.82 -3.92
CA GLU A 350 -1.82 -17.59 -2.66
C GLU A 350 -1.82 -16.10 -2.27
N GLU A 351 -1.63 -15.81 -1.00
CA GLU A 351 -1.58 -14.44 -0.49
C GLU A 351 -0.31 -13.70 -0.97
N GLU A 352 -0.50 -12.51 -1.54
CA GLU A 352 0.55 -11.67 -2.14
C GLU A 352 1.34 -12.37 -3.26
N ALA A 353 0.73 -13.33 -3.94
CA ALA A 353 1.38 -14.11 -4.97
C ALA A 353 1.84 -13.26 -6.16
N PHE A 354 1.10 -12.20 -6.53
CA PHE A 354 1.53 -11.29 -7.60
C PHE A 354 2.87 -10.61 -7.24
N LEU A 355 2.96 -10.03 -6.05
CA LEU A 355 4.21 -9.42 -5.57
C LEU A 355 5.35 -10.45 -5.55
N LYS A 356 5.15 -11.60 -4.89
CA LYS A 356 6.19 -12.62 -4.67
C LYS A 356 6.65 -13.33 -5.94
N LYS A 357 5.71 -13.69 -6.82
CA LYS A 357 5.97 -14.55 -7.98
C LYS A 357 6.13 -13.79 -9.30
N VAL A 358 5.64 -12.56 -9.40
CA VAL A 358 5.72 -11.74 -10.64
C VAL A 358 6.62 -10.52 -10.46
N VAL A 359 6.37 -9.68 -9.46
CA VAL A 359 7.11 -8.41 -9.29
C VAL A 359 8.52 -8.65 -8.76
N THR A 360 8.67 -9.49 -7.73
CA THR A 360 9.96 -9.76 -7.08
C THR A 360 11.01 -10.32 -8.04
N PRO A 361 10.74 -11.34 -8.89
CA PRO A 361 11.76 -11.86 -9.81
C PRO A 361 12.30 -10.81 -10.79
N ILE A 362 11.45 -9.93 -11.29
CA ILE A 362 11.87 -8.85 -12.20
C ILE A 362 12.66 -7.78 -11.43
N SER A 363 12.22 -7.45 -10.21
CA SER A 363 12.87 -6.46 -9.36
C SER A 363 14.27 -6.91 -8.90
N ARG A 364 14.46 -8.20 -8.65
CA ARG A 364 15.77 -8.77 -8.29
C ARG A 364 16.83 -8.58 -9.37
N ILE A 365 16.46 -8.60 -10.66
CA ILE A 365 17.41 -8.28 -11.75
C ILE A 365 17.89 -6.84 -11.60
N VAL A 366 16.95 -5.91 -11.38
CA VAL A 366 17.25 -4.48 -11.20
C VAL A 366 18.13 -4.24 -9.98
N GLU A 367 17.87 -4.95 -8.87
CA GLU A 367 18.64 -4.83 -7.63
C GLU A 367 20.04 -5.43 -7.74
N THR A 368 20.17 -6.60 -8.39
CA THR A 368 21.47 -7.22 -8.64
C THR A 368 22.36 -6.31 -9.50
N ASP A 369 21.80 -5.66 -10.52
CA ASP A 369 22.50 -4.68 -11.35
C ASP A 369 22.79 -3.35 -10.60
N LYS A 370 22.19 -3.13 -9.42
CA LYS A 370 22.44 -1.98 -8.53
C LYS A 370 23.47 -2.26 -7.44
N THR A 371 23.47 -3.43 -6.81
CA THR A 371 24.46 -3.79 -5.77
C THR A 371 25.86 -3.95 -6.35
N GLU A 372 25.97 -4.37 -7.61
CA GLU A 372 27.23 -4.34 -8.36
C GLU A 372 27.78 -2.90 -8.56
N ARG A 373 26.99 -1.85 -8.26
CA ARG A 373 27.41 -0.43 -8.28
C ARG A 373 28.09 0.03 -6.98
N SER A 374 27.87 -0.62 -5.84
CA SER A 374 28.27 -0.10 -4.52
C SER A 374 29.60 -0.63 -3.96
N GLY A 375 30.31 -1.53 -4.67
CA GLY A 375 31.74 -1.79 -4.43
C GLY A 375 32.10 -3.13 -3.77
N THR A 376 31.99 -4.24 -4.51
CA THR A 376 32.73 -5.48 -4.17
C THR A 376 33.23 -6.26 -5.39
N ILE A 377 32.72 -5.99 -6.60
CA ILE A 377 33.19 -6.62 -7.84
C ILE A 377 33.53 -5.52 -8.84
N LYS A 378 34.82 -5.35 -9.18
CA LYS A 378 35.27 -4.48 -10.28
C LYS A 378 34.87 -5.10 -11.62
N SER A 379 33.62 -4.94 -12.04
CA SER A 379 33.20 -5.31 -13.40
C SER A 379 33.53 -4.18 -14.38
N LYS A 380 33.99 -4.52 -15.58
CA LYS A 380 34.34 -3.55 -16.64
C LYS A 380 33.09 -2.69 -16.96
N HIS A 381 33.27 -1.38 -17.00
CA HIS A 381 32.26 -0.31 -17.11
C HIS A 381 31.27 -0.36 -18.31
N SER A 382 31.15 -1.47 -19.06
CA SER A 382 30.34 -1.56 -20.29
C SER A 382 29.07 -2.45 -20.19
N HIS A 383 28.76 -3.03 -19.03
CA HIS A 383 27.64 -3.98 -18.88
C HIS A 383 26.64 -3.61 -17.79
N GLN A 384 26.31 -2.33 -17.66
CA GLN A 384 25.26 -1.84 -16.76
C GLN A 384 23.90 -1.89 -17.49
N ARG A 385 22.82 -2.37 -16.85
CA ARG A 385 21.44 -2.23 -17.35
C ARG A 385 20.66 -1.32 -16.41
N ASN A 386 20.08 -0.26 -16.94
CA ASN A 386 19.09 0.56 -16.24
C ASN A 386 17.66 0.11 -16.59
N TYR A 387 16.63 0.77 -16.03
CA TYR A 387 15.24 0.47 -16.36
C TYR A 387 14.95 0.63 -17.86
N ASP A 388 15.51 1.64 -18.53
CA ASP A 388 15.35 1.84 -19.98
C ASP A 388 15.92 0.62 -20.75
N ASP A 389 17.11 0.13 -20.38
CA ASP A 389 17.78 -1.01 -21.02
C ASP A 389 16.99 -2.32 -20.86
N LEU A 390 16.44 -2.56 -19.67
CA LEU A 390 15.58 -3.73 -19.41
C LEU A 390 14.25 -3.60 -20.16
N ASN A 391 13.69 -2.41 -20.19
CA ASN A 391 12.42 -2.15 -20.84
C ASN A 391 12.50 -2.29 -22.38
N VAL A 392 13.68 -2.10 -22.99
CA VAL A 392 13.92 -2.40 -24.42
C VAL A 392 13.59 -3.86 -24.76
N PHE A 393 13.78 -4.81 -23.84
CA PHE A 393 13.42 -6.21 -24.09
C PHE A 393 11.92 -6.36 -24.43
N PHE A 394 11.06 -5.61 -23.74
CA PHE A 394 9.61 -5.63 -23.94
C PHE A 394 9.14 -4.86 -25.18
N TRP A 395 10.04 -4.18 -25.88
CA TRP A 395 9.81 -3.69 -27.23
C TRP A 395 10.08 -4.75 -28.31
N SER A 396 10.67 -5.90 -27.98
CA SER A 396 10.85 -7.01 -28.93
C SER A 396 9.69 -8.01 -28.86
N ARG A 397 9.39 -8.68 -29.97
CA ARG A 397 8.52 -9.86 -29.97
C ARG A 397 9.09 -11.00 -29.13
N ASP A 398 10.40 -10.99 -28.88
CA ASP A 398 11.08 -11.99 -28.05
C ASP A 398 10.65 -11.92 -26.59
N CYS A 399 10.03 -10.83 -26.12
CA CYS A 399 9.48 -10.79 -24.77
C CYS A 399 8.45 -11.89 -24.52
N PHE A 400 7.71 -12.34 -25.55
CA PHE A 400 6.79 -13.46 -25.42
C PHE A 400 7.48 -14.82 -25.25
N GLN A 401 8.78 -14.91 -25.53
CA GLN A 401 9.58 -16.08 -25.20
C GLN A 401 9.88 -16.14 -23.70
N LEU A 402 9.69 -15.06 -22.94
CA LEU A 402 9.77 -15.12 -21.48
C LEU A 402 8.73 -16.09 -20.92
N GLY A 403 7.56 -16.18 -21.56
CA GLY A 403 6.49 -17.10 -21.21
C GLY A 403 5.63 -16.63 -20.04
N TRP A 404 4.54 -17.36 -19.82
CA TRP A 404 3.63 -17.16 -18.70
C TRP A 404 3.14 -18.54 -18.23
N PRO A 405 3.70 -19.10 -17.14
CA PRO A 405 4.65 -18.48 -16.22
C PRO A 405 6.00 -18.13 -16.86
N MET A 406 6.59 -17.03 -16.40
CA MET A 406 7.92 -16.56 -16.79
C MET A 406 8.96 -17.63 -16.49
N ARG A 407 9.70 -18.03 -17.53
CA ARG A 407 10.73 -19.06 -17.46
C ARG A 407 11.96 -18.51 -16.76
N ALA A 408 12.36 -19.11 -15.64
CA ALA A 408 13.51 -18.68 -14.85
C ALA A 408 14.85 -18.79 -15.60
N ASP A 409 14.92 -19.66 -16.62
CA ASP A 409 16.06 -19.87 -17.50
C ASP A 409 16.02 -19.00 -18.78
N ALA A 410 15.05 -18.09 -18.91
CA ALA A 410 15.00 -17.15 -20.03
C ALA A 410 16.20 -16.19 -20.00
N ASP A 411 16.67 -15.80 -21.18
CA ASP A 411 17.83 -14.90 -21.33
C ASP A 411 17.62 -13.52 -20.66
N PHE A 412 16.36 -13.14 -20.43
CA PHE A 412 16.00 -11.96 -19.65
C PHE A 412 16.54 -12.02 -18.21
N PHE A 413 16.46 -13.19 -17.56
CA PHE A 413 16.93 -13.41 -16.19
C PHE A 413 18.42 -13.82 -16.12
N LYS A 414 19.05 -14.15 -17.26
CA LYS A 414 20.48 -14.48 -17.30
C LYS A 414 21.37 -13.24 -17.22
N LYS A 415 22.49 -13.37 -16.48
CA LYS A 415 23.57 -12.37 -16.49
C LYS A 415 24.29 -12.36 -17.85
N ARG A 416 24.63 -11.17 -18.37
CA ARG A 416 25.38 -11.01 -19.64
C ARG A 416 26.78 -11.62 -19.62
N SER A 417 27.37 -11.88 -18.45
CA SER A 417 28.66 -12.59 -18.34
C SER A 417 28.67 -13.94 -19.05
N ASN A 418 27.50 -14.58 -19.19
CA ASN A 418 27.36 -15.90 -19.81
C ASN A 418 27.00 -15.83 -21.30
N LEU A 419 26.70 -14.65 -21.86
CA LEU A 419 26.50 -14.48 -23.31
C LEU A 419 27.83 -14.27 -24.07
N CYS A 420 28.91 -13.93 -23.36
CA CYS A 420 30.20 -13.61 -23.97
C CYS A 420 31.00 -14.86 -24.39
N GLU A 421 30.61 -16.07 -23.96
CA GLU A 421 31.28 -17.30 -24.42
C GLU A 421 31.14 -17.54 -25.93
N LEU A 422 30.06 -17.04 -26.56
CA LEU A 422 29.87 -17.09 -28.01
C LEU A 422 30.66 -16.01 -28.79
N CYS A 423 31.16 -14.97 -28.13
CA CYS A 423 31.96 -13.91 -28.77
C CYS A 423 33.47 -14.21 -28.75
N SER A 424 33.88 -15.40 -28.32
CA SER A 424 35.29 -15.83 -28.29
C SER A 424 35.96 -15.90 -29.67
N SER A 425 35.21 -15.73 -30.77
CA SER A 425 35.69 -15.93 -32.14
C SER A 425 35.79 -14.68 -33.02
N SER A 426 35.49 -13.47 -32.52
CA SER A 426 35.64 -12.25 -33.33
C SER A 426 36.34 -11.12 -32.59
N THR A 427 37.26 -10.46 -33.30
CA THR A 427 38.18 -9.46 -32.74
C THR A 427 37.42 -8.35 -31.99
N PRO A 428 37.83 -8.02 -30.75
CA PRO A 428 37.07 -7.17 -29.83
C PRO A 428 36.79 -5.74 -30.34
N GLN A 429 37.52 -5.25 -31.34
CA GLN A 429 37.34 -3.90 -31.88
C GLN A 429 36.12 -3.75 -32.81
N VAL A 430 35.69 -4.82 -33.49
CA VAL A 430 34.55 -4.76 -34.43
C VAL A 430 33.22 -4.81 -33.65
N CYS A 431 33.16 -5.62 -32.60
CA CYS A 431 31.95 -5.79 -31.78
C CYS A 431 31.61 -4.52 -30.97
N VAL A 432 32.63 -3.81 -30.46
CA VAL A 432 32.41 -2.56 -29.71
C VAL A 432 31.88 -1.46 -30.62
N ARG A 433 32.41 -1.31 -31.85
CA ARG A 433 31.98 -0.27 -32.79
C ARG A 433 30.55 -0.47 -33.30
N VAL A 434 30.16 -1.70 -33.63
CA VAL A 434 28.80 -2.01 -34.09
C VAL A 434 27.78 -1.82 -32.96
N CYS A 435 28.09 -2.24 -31.73
CA CYS A 435 27.24 -2.02 -30.57
C CYS A 435 27.11 -0.53 -30.19
N PHE A 436 28.19 0.26 -30.29
CA PHE A 436 28.14 1.70 -30.00
C PHE A 436 27.33 2.48 -31.04
N ILE A 437 27.46 2.14 -32.34
CA ILE A 437 26.71 2.80 -33.42
C ILE A 437 25.22 2.49 -33.30
N LEU A 438 24.85 1.23 -33.04
CA LEU A 438 23.44 0.85 -32.82
C LEU A 438 22.84 1.49 -31.55
N ALA A 439 23.62 1.64 -30.48
CA ALA A 439 23.19 2.32 -29.26
C ALA A 439 22.99 3.84 -29.47
N THR A 440 23.87 4.47 -30.24
CA THR A 440 23.84 5.93 -30.47
C THR A 440 22.70 6.32 -31.42
N VAL A 441 22.47 5.53 -32.48
CA VAL A 441 21.35 5.75 -33.41
C VAL A 441 20.00 5.50 -32.73
N ARG A 442 19.90 4.49 -31.86
CA ARG A 442 18.68 4.23 -31.05
C ARG A 442 18.42 5.33 -30.01
N SER A 443 19.46 5.82 -29.33
CA SER A 443 19.36 6.90 -28.35
C SER A 443 18.92 8.22 -28.98
N TRP A 444 19.41 8.55 -30.19
CA TRP A 444 19.01 9.76 -30.91
C TRP A 444 17.55 9.71 -31.38
N VAL A 445 17.08 8.56 -31.90
CA VAL A 445 15.66 8.36 -32.26
C VAL A 445 14.74 8.38 -31.04
N GLN A 446 15.22 7.94 -29.87
CA GLN A 446 14.47 7.95 -28.60
C GLN A 446 14.36 9.35 -27.95
N ARG A 447 15.40 10.18 -28.03
CA ARG A 447 15.40 11.53 -27.40
C ARG A 447 14.37 12.46 -28.02
N SER A 448 14.10 12.30 -29.32
CA SER A 448 13.07 13.05 -30.07
C SER A 448 11.62 12.67 -29.68
N ARG A 449 11.40 11.50 -29.05
CA ARG A 449 10.07 11.00 -28.64
C ARG A 449 9.74 11.17 -27.15
N ARG A 450 10.72 11.53 -26.31
CA ARG A 450 10.56 11.76 -24.86
C ARG A 450 9.59 12.90 -24.51
N ARG A 451 9.25 13.79 -25.45
CA ARG A 451 8.38 14.96 -25.19
C ARG A 451 6.87 14.67 -25.30
N TRP A 452 6.45 13.45 -25.67
CA TRP A 452 5.04 13.17 -26.03
C TRP A 452 4.37 11.97 -25.31
N CYS A 453 5.10 11.12 -24.57
CA CYS A 453 4.53 9.87 -24.03
C CYS A 453 4.18 9.88 -22.52
N CYS A 454 4.67 10.84 -21.73
CA CYS A 454 4.43 10.88 -20.27
C CYS A 454 3.54 12.04 -19.80
N SER A 455 2.97 12.85 -20.71
CA SER A 455 2.10 13.99 -20.36
C SER A 455 0.61 13.65 -20.31
N GLY A 456 0.24 12.36 -20.35
CA GLY A 456 -1.16 11.93 -20.56
C GLY A 456 -1.96 11.61 -19.30
N VAL A 457 -1.33 11.61 -18.13
CA VAL A 457 -1.99 11.46 -16.82
C VAL A 457 -1.57 12.64 -15.95
N GLY A 458 -1.91 13.85 -16.40
CA GLY A 458 -1.91 15.01 -15.53
C GLY A 458 -3.11 14.91 -14.58
N LEU A 459 -2.84 14.98 -13.28
CA LEU A 459 -3.82 15.46 -12.30
C LEU A 459 -4.44 16.77 -12.85
N PRO A 460 -5.74 17.05 -12.59
CA PRO A 460 -6.23 18.41 -12.79
C PRO A 460 -5.47 19.35 -11.85
N GLU A 461 -4.72 20.28 -12.44
CA GLU A 461 -4.27 21.48 -11.74
C GLU A 461 -5.50 22.22 -11.19
N LEU A 462 -5.59 22.27 -9.86
CA LEU A 462 -6.39 23.25 -9.14
C LEU A 462 -5.79 24.63 -9.44
N THR A 463 -6.30 25.29 -10.47
CA THR A 463 -6.16 26.74 -10.60
C THR A 463 -7.36 27.37 -9.88
N GLY A 464 -7.10 27.84 -8.66
CA GLY A 464 -7.92 28.87 -8.04
C GLY A 464 -7.68 30.21 -8.73
N HIS A 465 -8.72 31.04 -8.70
CA HIS A 465 -8.82 32.46 -9.10
C HIS A 465 -7.56 33.21 -9.53
#